data_AF-A0A554JBP0-F1
#
_entry.id   AF-A0A554JBP0-F1
#
_cell.length_a   1.000
_cell.length_b   1.000
_cell.length_c   1.000
_cell.angle_alpha   90.00
_cell.angle_beta   90.00
_cell.angle_gamma   90.00
#
_symmetry.space_group_name_H-M   'P 1'
#
loop_
_entity.id
_entity.type
_entity.pdbx_description
1 polymer ?
#
loop_
_entity_poly.entity_id
_entity_poly.type
_entity_poly.pdbx_seq_one_letter_code
_entity_poly.pdbx_strand_id
1 'polypeptide(L)'
;MARSIQLTPAFEPTSFPVPLLGAIAAGKPIEAMRTAETIDIPKDMMARNVFALKVRGDSMIDDGILDGDYVIIEQTENPKNGDIVVALVDNSSVTLKRFFREKDHIRLQPANGNYAPIRTKRVVVQGKVRGVIRKFS
;
A
#
# COMPACT_ATOMS: atom_id res chain seq x y z
N MET A 1 -13.85 54.97 -10.29
CA MET A 1 -13.56 53.93 -9.28
C MET A 1 -13.54 52.59 -9.98
N ALA A 2 -12.36 51.98 -10.14
CA ALA A 2 -12.22 50.67 -10.75
C ALA A 2 -12.36 49.61 -9.65
N ARG A 3 -13.29 48.66 -9.82
CA ARG A 3 -13.40 47.47 -8.95
C ARG A 3 -12.35 46.46 -9.43
N SER A 4 -11.42 46.10 -8.56
CA SER A 4 -10.46 45.02 -8.78
C SER A 4 -11.17 43.67 -8.73
N ILE A 5 -11.01 42.85 -9.78
CA ILE A 5 -11.37 41.43 -9.77
C ILE A 5 -10.24 40.67 -9.09
N GLN A 6 -10.53 40.08 -7.94
CA GLN A 6 -9.61 39.21 -7.24
C GLN A 6 -9.84 37.78 -7.75
N LEU A 7 -8.89 37.25 -8.51
CA LEU A 7 -8.90 35.85 -8.92
C LEU A 7 -8.69 35.00 -7.67
N THR A 8 -9.73 34.34 -7.19
CA THR A 8 -9.58 33.22 -6.26
C THR A 8 -8.71 32.15 -6.94
N PRO A 9 -7.76 31.52 -6.22
CA PRO A 9 -7.00 30.42 -6.81
C PRO A 9 -7.99 29.41 -7.38
N ALA A 10 -7.73 28.97 -8.61
CA ALA A 10 -8.51 27.91 -9.25
C ALA A 10 -8.62 26.74 -8.27
N PHE A 11 -9.80 26.13 -8.17
CA PHE A 11 -10.04 24.98 -7.30
C PHE A 11 -9.05 23.87 -7.67
N GLU A 12 -7.95 23.76 -6.92
CA GLU A 12 -7.06 22.61 -7.01
C GLU A 12 -7.79 21.44 -6.36
N PRO A 13 -7.98 20.30 -7.06
CA PRO A 13 -8.59 19.13 -6.44
C PRO A 13 -7.75 18.72 -5.23
N THR A 14 -8.39 18.76 -4.06
CA THR A 14 -7.76 18.41 -2.77
C THR A 14 -7.59 16.90 -2.58
N SER A 15 -8.24 16.11 -3.43
CA SER A 15 -8.21 14.65 -3.39
C SER A 15 -8.10 14.05 -4.79
N PHE A 16 -7.41 12.92 -4.87
CA PHE A 16 -7.14 12.19 -6.11
C PHE A 16 -7.68 10.77 -5.99
N PRO A 17 -8.53 10.31 -6.93
CA PRO A 17 -9.03 8.94 -6.90
C PRO A 17 -7.91 7.98 -7.33
N VAL A 18 -7.65 6.96 -6.52
CA VAL A 18 -6.76 5.84 -6.88
C VAL A 18 -7.54 4.52 -6.90
N PRO A 19 -7.19 3.58 -7.79
CA PRO A 19 -7.91 2.33 -7.92
C PRO A 19 -7.76 1.47 -6.67
N LEU A 20 -8.88 0.92 -6.19
CA LEU A 20 -8.89 -0.09 -5.15
C LEU A 20 -8.78 -1.48 -5.79
N LEU A 21 -7.65 -2.15 -5.62
CA LEU A 21 -7.38 -3.45 -6.26
C LEU A 21 -7.86 -4.64 -5.41
N GLY A 22 -8.92 -4.43 -4.63
CA GLY A 22 -9.49 -5.43 -3.73
C GLY A 22 -8.78 -5.50 -2.38
N ALA A 23 -8.66 -6.73 -1.85
CA ALA A 23 -8.06 -7.01 -0.56
C ALA A 23 -6.86 -7.94 -0.71
N ILE A 24 -5.96 -7.96 0.27
CA ILE A 24 -4.85 -8.91 0.29
C ILE A 24 -5.41 -10.34 0.41
N ALA A 25 -5.51 -11.04 -0.71
CA ALA A 25 -5.99 -12.42 -0.81
C ALA A 25 -4.91 -13.31 -1.42
N ALA A 26 -4.88 -14.58 -1.02
CA ALA A 26 -3.95 -15.55 -1.58
C ALA A 26 -4.25 -15.81 -3.08
N GLY A 27 -3.20 -16.07 -3.85
CA GLY A 27 -3.27 -16.81 -5.11
C GLY A 27 -3.09 -16.01 -6.39
N LYS A 28 -3.28 -14.69 -6.40
CA LYS A 28 -3.23 -13.88 -7.63
C LYS A 28 -2.35 -12.64 -7.49
N PRO A 29 -1.56 -12.28 -8.52
CA PRO A 29 -0.90 -10.98 -8.57
C PRO A 29 -1.91 -9.85 -8.43
N ILE A 30 -1.51 -8.75 -7.78
CA ILE A 30 -2.39 -7.59 -7.54
C ILE A 30 -2.95 -7.02 -8.84
N GLU A 31 -2.16 -7.04 -9.92
CA GLU A 31 -2.58 -6.59 -11.24
C GLU A 31 -3.82 -7.31 -11.78
N ALA A 32 -4.06 -8.55 -11.34
CA ALA A 32 -5.22 -9.36 -11.70
C ALA A 32 -6.45 -9.10 -10.82
N MET A 33 -6.34 -8.24 -9.79
CA MET A 33 -7.39 -7.98 -8.80
C MET A 33 -8.12 -6.64 -9.00
N ARG A 34 -8.06 -6.07 -10.20
CA ARG A 34 -8.68 -4.77 -10.51
C ARG A 34 -10.18 -4.78 -10.25
N THR A 35 -10.65 -3.83 -9.45
CA THR A 35 -12.08 -3.53 -9.27
C THR A 35 -12.43 -2.20 -9.95
N ALA A 36 -13.71 -1.87 -10.05
CA ALA A 36 -14.18 -0.56 -10.50
C ALA A 36 -14.18 0.50 -9.38
N GLU A 37 -13.84 0.10 -8.15
CA GLU A 37 -13.87 0.99 -6.97
C GLU A 37 -12.60 1.85 -6.89
N THR A 38 -12.75 3.05 -6.34
CA THR A 38 -11.65 3.98 -6.07
C THR A 38 -11.69 4.47 -4.63
N ILE A 39 -10.55 4.94 -4.14
CA ILE A 39 -10.46 5.69 -2.89
C ILE A 39 -9.80 7.04 -3.16
N ASP A 40 -10.35 8.09 -2.60
CA ASP A 40 -9.78 9.42 -2.65
C ASP A 40 -8.63 9.56 -1.65
N ILE A 41 -7.47 10.00 -2.13
CA ILE A 41 -6.28 10.23 -1.31
C ILE A 41 -5.82 11.69 -1.40
N PRO A 42 -5.21 12.25 -0.35
CA PRO A 42 -4.64 13.60 -0.39
C PRO A 42 -3.45 13.67 -1.36
N LYS A 43 -3.17 14.88 -1.85
CA LYS A 43 -2.05 15.18 -2.78
C LYS A 43 -0.70 14.64 -2.28
N ASP A 44 -0.45 14.70 -0.98
CA ASP A 44 0.83 14.26 -0.40
C ASP A 44 1.05 12.74 -0.43
N MET A 45 -0.02 11.96 -0.62
CA MET A 45 0.05 10.51 -0.82
C MET A 45 0.14 10.11 -2.30
N MET A 46 -0.01 11.06 -3.23
CA MET A 46 0.07 10.77 -4.67
C MET A 46 1.51 10.50 -5.11
N ALA A 47 1.63 9.58 -6.06
CA ALA A 47 2.83 9.32 -6.84
C ALA A 47 2.41 8.89 -8.26
N ARG A 48 3.37 8.62 -9.15
CA ARG A 48 3.07 8.27 -10.56
C ARG A 48 2.17 7.04 -10.69
N ASN A 49 2.46 5.99 -9.94
CA ASN A 49 1.73 4.72 -9.99
C ASN A 49 1.33 4.31 -8.57
N VAL A 50 0.10 4.68 -8.18
CA VAL A 50 -0.44 4.41 -6.85
C VAL A 50 -1.75 3.64 -6.96
N PHE A 51 -1.95 2.72 -6.03
CA PHE A 51 -3.19 1.98 -5.86
C PHE A 51 -3.45 1.72 -4.38
N ALA A 52 -4.68 1.35 -4.05
CA ALA A 52 -5.07 0.98 -2.70
C ALA A 52 -5.37 -0.51 -2.60
N LEU A 53 -5.09 -1.08 -1.43
CA LEU A 53 -5.57 -2.41 -1.03
C LEU A 53 -6.22 -2.36 0.34
N LYS A 54 -7.28 -3.15 0.53
CA LYS A 54 -7.84 -3.42 1.85
C LYS A 54 -7.01 -4.49 2.57
N VAL A 55 -6.54 -4.16 3.77
CA VAL A 55 -5.80 -5.06 4.65
C VAL A 55 -6.75 -6.13 5.18
N ARG A 56 -6.24 -7.37 5.24
CA ARG A 56 -6.89 -8.49 5.92
C ARG A 56 -5.90 -9.12 6.90
N GLY A 57 -6.34 -9.32 8.14
CA GLY A 57 -5.54 -9.82 9.24
C GLY A 57 -4.75 -8.73 9.98
N ASP A 58 -4.00 -9.15 10.98
CA ASP A 58 -3.38 -8.33 12.03
C ASP A 58 -1.85 -8.45 12.07
N SER A 59 -1.24 -9.06 11.05
CA SER A 59 0.21 -9.33 11.02
C SER A 59 1.12 -8.09 11.06
N MET A 60 0.53 -6.89 10.98
CA MET A 60 1.20 -5.60 11.00
C MET A 60 0.66 -4.67 12.12
N ILE A 61 -0.01 -5.24 13.13
CA ILE A 61 -0.68 -4.50 14.21
C ILE A 61 0.26 -3.58 15.00
N ASP A 62 1.50 -4.01 15.26
CA ASP A 62 2.49 -3.23 16.01
C ASP A 62 3.00 -2.02 15.22
N ASP A 63 2.86 -2.04 13.89
CA ASP A 63 3.11 -0.89 12.99
C ASP A 63 1.86 -0.01 12.80
N GLY A 64 0.78 -0.28 13.54
CA GLY A 64 -0.48 0.49 13.50
C GLY A 64 -1.36 0.19 12.29
N ILE A 65 -1.04 -0.83 11.49
CA ILE A 65 -1.82 -1.28 10.34
C ILE A 65 -2.77 -2.38 10.80
N LEU A 66 -4.06 -2.09 10.82
CA LEU A 66 -5.10 -2.96 11.36
C LEU A 66 -5.89 -3.65 10.24
N ASP A 67 -6.59 -4.71 10.61
CA ASP A 67 -7.58 -5.34 9.74
C ASP A 67 -8.61 -4.31 9.28
N GLY A 68 -8.95 -4.33 7.99
CA GLY A 68 -9.91 -3.42 7.39
C GLY A 68 -9.34 -2.08 6.91
N ASP A 69 -8.10 -1.74 7.23
CA ASP A 69 -7.43 -0.55 6.74
C ASP A 69 -7.27 -0.54 5.22
N TYR A 70 -7.19 0.66 4.64
CA TYR A 70 -6.75 0.85 3.27
C TYR A 70 -5.29 1.30 3.26
N VAL A 71 -4.41 0.46 2.71
CA VAL A 71 -3.01 0.83 2.49
C VAL A 71 -2.84 1.44 1.10
N ILE A 72 -2.21 2.60 1.04
CA ILE A 72 -1.87 3.29 -0.20
C ILE A 72 -0.48 2.85 -0.61
N ILE A 73 -0.35 2.31 -1.81
CA ILE A 73 0.86 1.61 -2.26
C ILE A 73 1.38 2.29 -3.51
N GLU A 74 2.65 2.67 -3.48
CA GLU A 74 3.39 3.08 -4.66
C GLU A 74 4.04 1.84 -5.30
N GLN A 75 3.77 1.62 -6.59
CA GLN A 75 4.43 0.55 -7.35
C GLN A 75 5.94 0.77 -7.38
N THR A 76 6.69 -0.24 -6.97
CA THR A 76 8.14 -0.26 -7.01
C THR A 76 8.65 -1.69 -6.94
N GLU A 77 9.72 -1.97 -7.69
CA GLU A 77 10.41 -3.26 -7.69
C GLU A 77 11.62 -3.28 -6.75
N ASN A 78 12.05 -2.11 -6.27
CA ASN A 78 13.30 -1.92 -5.54
C ASN A 78 13.07 -1.30 -4.15
N PRO A 79 12.40 -2.01 -3.22
CA PRO A 79 12.24 -1.51 -1.86
C PRO A 79 13.57 -1.52 -1.10
N LYS A 80 13.65 -0.65 -0.09
CA LYS A 80 14.75 -0.57 0.85
C LYS A 80 14.47 -1.44 2.07
N ASN A 81 15.54 -1.84 2.77
CA ASN A 81 15.40 -2.54 4.04
C ASN A 81 14.63 -1.66 5.04
N GLY A 82 13.62 -2.23 5.68
CA GLY A 82 12.73 -1.54 6.59
C GLY A 82 11.45 -0.99 5.94
N ASP A 83 11.35 -0.93 4.61
CA ASP A 83 10.11 -0.53 3.93
C ASP A 83 9.00 -1.55 4.23
N ILE A 84 7.77 -1.07 4.44
CA ILE A 84 6.58 -1.93 4.45
C ILE A 84 6.15 -2.14 3.01
N VAL A 85 6.08 -3.40 2.57
CA VAL A 85 5.82 -3.75 1.18
C VAL A 85 4.64 -4.68 1.05
N VAL A 86 3.98 -4.59 -0.11
CA VAL A 86 3.14 -5.68 -0.59
C VAL A 86 3.97 -6.57 -1.49
N ALA A 87 3.98 -7.86 -1.18
CA ALA A 87 4.81 -8.85 -1.84
C ALA A 87 3.99 -10.09 -2.22
N LEU A 88 4.24 -10.61 -3.42
CA LEU A 88 3.81 -11.93 -3.84
C LEU A 88 4.92 -12.93 -3.49
N VAL A 89 4.61 -13.89 -2.63
CA VAL A 89 5.52 -14.93 -2.13
C VAL A 89 5.18 -16.26 -2.81
N ASP A 90 6.22 -16.95 -3.27
CA ASP A 90 6.11 -18.27 -3.91
C ASP A 90 5.04 -18.32 -5.03
N ASN A 91 4.87 -17.20 -5.74
CA ASN A 91 3.86 -17.00 -6.80
C ASN A 91 2.41 -17.32 -6.39
N SER A 92 2.13 -17.41 -5.08
CA SER A 92 0.88 -17.98 -4.58
C SER A 92 0.27 -17.19 -3.43
N SER A 93 1.00 -16.35 -2.71
CA SER A 93 0.43 -15.60 -1.58
C SER A 93 0.82 -14.13 -1.61
N VAL A 94 -0.17 -13.24 -1.58
CA VAL A 94 0.07 -11.80 -1.41
C VAL A 94 0.10 -11.50 0.09
N THR A 95 1.11 -10.74 0.53
CA THR A 95 1.28 -10.40 1.94
C THR A 95 1.74 -8.95 2.11
N LEU A 96 1.43 -8.37 3.27
CA LEU A 96 1.94 -7.08 3.72
C LEU A 96 2.93 -7.31 4.86
N LYS A 97 4.21 -6.98 4.66
CA LYS A 97 5.28 -7.22 5.62
C LYS A 97 6.37 -6.16 5.50
N ARG A 98 7.20 -6.03 6.53
CA ARG A 98 8.42 -5.24 6.46
C ARG A 98 9.50 -6.02 5.69
N PHE A 99 10.09 -5.38 4.70
CA PHE A 99 11.05 -5.99 3.79
C PHE A 99 12.49 -5.89 4.32
N PHE A 100 13.22 -7.00 4.28
CA PHE A 100 14.66 -7.02 4.51
C PHE A 100 15.34 -7.92 3.48
N ARG A 101 16.29 -7.35 2.74
CA ARG A 101 17.22 -8.08 1.89
C ARG A 101 18.43 -8.49 2.73
N GLU A 102 18.58 -9.79 2.93
CA GLU A 102 19.71 -10.42 3.59
C GLU A 102 20.65 -11.05 2.53
N LYS A 103 21.78 -11.61 2.96
CA LYS A 103 22.84 -12.08 2.03
C LYS A 103 22.37 -13.19 1.10
N ASP A 104 21.53 -14.09 1.60
CA ASP A 104 21.11 -15.32 0.93
C ASP A 104 19.61 -15.39 0.67
N HIS A 105 18.80 -14.54 1.29
CA HIS A 105 17.34 -14.57 1.17
C HIS A 105 16.69 -13.21 1.40
N ILE A 106 15.40 -13.10 1.08
CA ILE A 106 14.54 -12.02 1.54
C ILE A 106 13.82 -12.47 2.80
N ARG A 107 13.86 -11.63 3.83
CA ARG A 107 13.03 -11.77 5.03
C ARG A 107 11.87 -10.78 4.95
N LEU A 108 10.66 -11.30 5.01
CA LEU A 108 9.43 -10.54 5.17
C LEU A 108 8.99 -10.66 6.63
N GLN A 109 9.20 -9.57 7.36
CA GLN A 109 9.02 -9.49 8.79
C GLN A 109 7.62 -8.98 9.13
N PRO A 110 6.78 -9.73 9.86
CA PRO A 110 5.56 -9.19 10.46
C PRO A 110 5.89 -8.20 11.57
N ALA A 111 5.01 -7.24 11.77
CA ALA A 111 4.97 -6.38 12.95
C ALA A 111 3.82 -6.88 13.85
N ASN A 112 3.97 -8.14 14.28
CA ASN A 112 3.10 -8.82 15.24
C ASN A 112 3.87 -10.03 15.78
N GLY A 113 4.10 -10.09 17.10
CA GLY A 113 4.88 -11.13 17.76
C GLY A 113 4.32 -12.56 17.61
N ASN A 114 3.04 -12.71 17.25
CA ASN A 114 2.41 -14.01 17.04
C ASN A 114 2.76 -14.67 15.70
N TYR A 115 3.42 -13.93 14.79
CA TYR A 115 3.74 -14.39 13.45
C TYR A 115 5.25 -14.56 13.25
N ALA A 116 5.64 -15.70 12.67
CA ALA A 116 7.04 -15.94 12.31
C ALA A 116 7.44 -15.15 11.04
N PRO A 117 8.71 -14.70 10.92
CA PRO A 117 9.20 -14.10 9.69
C PRO A 117 9.22 -15.11 8.53
N ILE A 118 8.79 -14.67 7.35
CA ILE A 118 8.89 -15.48 6.13
C ILE A 118 10.28 -15.25 5.52
N ARG A 119 11.02 -16.32 5.27
CA ARG A 119 12.36 -16.28 4.67
C ARG A 119 12.37 -17.07 3.37
N THR A 120 12.57 -16.39 2.24
CA THR A 120 12.53 -17.03 0.91
C THR A 120 13.33 -16.25 -0.12
N LYS A 121 13.71 -16.91 -1.21
CA LYS A 121 14.29 -16.27 -2.40
C LYS A 121 13.22 -15.89 -3.43
N ARG A 122 12.00 -16.42 -3.29
CA ARG A 122 10.90 -16.25 -4.25
C ARG A 122 9.92 -15.19 -3.77
N VAL A 123 10.34 -13.93 -3.90
CA VAL A 123 9.54 -12.76 -3.55
C VAL A 123 9.48 -11.82 -4.74
N VAL A 124 8.27 -11.47 -5.17
CA VAL A 124 8.04 -10.39 -6.14
C VAL A 124 7.40 -9.23 -5.39
N VAL A 125 8.15 -8.16 -5.22
CA VAL A 125 7.65 -6.93 -4.59
C VAL A 125 6.76 -6.21 -5.60
N GLN A 126 5.54 -5.89 -5.18
CA GLN A 126 4.55 -5.21 -6.01
C GLN A 126 4.53 -3.70 -5.75
N GLY A 127 4.94 -3.30 -4.55
CA GLY A 127 5.04 -1.90 -4.17
C GLY A 127 5.33 -1.71 -2.68
N LYS A 128 5.56 -0.46 -2.31
CA LYS A 128 5.79 -0.05 -0.92
C LYS A 128 4.62 0.81 -0.41
N VAL A 129 4.34 0.70 0.87
CA VAL A 129 3.30 1.50 1.53
C VAL A 129 3.76 2.96 1.63
N ARG A 130 2.88 3.86 1.19
CA ARG A 130 3.00 5.32 1.31
C ARG A 130 2.19 5.87 2.47
N GLY A 131 1.10 5.20 2.84
CA GLY A 131 0.21 5.65 3.89
C GLY A 131 -0.91 4.65 4.19
N VAL A 132 -1.65 4.96 5.24
CA VAL A 132 -2.80 4.19 5.71
C VAL A 132 -3.99 5.14 5.81
N ILE A 133 -5.15 4.70 5.31
CA ILE A 133 -6.43 5.36 5.49
C ILE A 133 -7.33 4.40 6.26
N ARG A 134 -7.80 4.86 7.42
CA ARG A 134 -8.79 4.15 8.23
C ARG A 134 -10.08 4.94 8.24
N LYS A 135 -11.17 4.28 7.89
CA LYS A 135 -12.52 4.83 7.97
C LYS A 135 -13.22 4.20 9.17
N PHE A 136 -13.68 5.05 10.08
CA PHE A 136 -14.62 4.66 11.13
C PHE A 136 -16.03 4.96 10.63
N SER A 137 -16.95 4.05 10.87
CA SER A 137 -18.38 4.27 10.64
C SER A 137 -18.95 5.30 11.60
#